data_AF-Q144A3-F1
#
_entry.id   AF-Q144A3-F1
#
_cell.length_a   1.000
_cell.length_b   1.000
_cell.length_c   1.000
_cell.angle_alpha   90.00
_cell.angle_beta   90.00
_cell.angle_gamma   90.00
#
_symmetry.space_group_name_H-M   'P 1'
#
loop_
_entity.id
_entity.type
_entity.pdbx_description
1 polymer ?
#
loop_
_entity_poly.entity_id
_entity_poly.type
_entity_poly.pdbx_seq_one_letter_code
_entity_poly.pdbx_strand_id
1 'polypeptide(L)'
;MKVSVQTKLPAPMTVKERDALREHLRALVRVGKAEVDKLAAIRRAEAEQELSREFKAEDELCRDLVRIADEAASTADAELARRCQERGIRESFRPRIQMYMSNRGDNSYSPRRAELRKLAIAHIDAMAAEGKYALEKWQVDRQAELLGGVLQSSEAQGFFASLPTAETLLPPLTLAQIDALATSPGLRLVNGKRAADNATDTS
;
A
#
# COMPACT_ATOMS: atom_id res chain seq x y z
N MET A 1 -22.45 68.75 1.74
CA MET A 1 -23.22 67.56 2.21
C MET A 1 -22.23 66.41 2.39
N LYS A 2 -21.95 66.00 3.63
CA LYS A 2 -21.13 64.80 3.90
C LYS A 2 -22.10 63.64 4.11
N VAL A 3 -22.13 62.70 3.17
CA VAL A 3 -22.86 61.44 3.32
C VAL A 3 -21.91 60.48 4.04
N SER A 4 -22.08 60.34 5.35
CA SER A 4 -21.41 59.30 6.13
C SER A 4 -22.06 57.97 5.81
N VAL A 5 -21.36 57.13 5.03
CA VAL A 5 -21.72 55.73 4.84
C VAL A 5 -21.35 55.00 6.13
N GLN A 6 -22.35 54.70 6.96
CA GLN A 6 -22.18 53.77 8.08
C GLN A 6 -22.04 52.35 7.52
N THR A 7 -20.81 51.86 7.43
CA THR A 7 -20.51 50.45 7.20
C THR A 7 -20.98 49.65 8.41
N LYS A 8 -22.17 49.05 8.31
CA LYS A 8 -22.71 48.14 9.32
C LYS A 8 -21.84 46.87 9.31
N LEU A 9 -21.00 46.69 10.33
CA LEU A 9 -20.24 45.45 10.52
C LEU A 9 -21.20 44.25 10.52
N PRO A 10 -20.87 43.13 9.85
CA PRO A 10 -21.73 41.97 9.80
C PRO A 10 -22.02 41.45 11.21
N ALA A 11 -23.26 41.04 11.45
CA ALA A 11 -23.69 40.53 12.75
C ALA A 11 -22.84 39.30 13.13
N PRO A 12 -22.46 39.16 14.41
CA PRO A 12 -21.69 38.00 14.87
C PRO A 12 -22.51 36.72 14.68
N MET A 13 -21.82 35.64 14.25
CA MET A 13 -22.42 34.32 13.99
C MET A 13 -23.19 33.82 15.22
N THR A 14 -24.46 33.49 15.03
CA THR A 14 -25.33 32.97 16.08
C THR A 14 -24.91 31.54 16.48
N VAL A 15 -25.36 31.11 17.67
CA VAL A 15 -25.12 29.73 18.15
C VAL A 15 -25.74 28.71 17.18
N LYS A 16 -26.96 28.97 16.67
CA LYS A 16 -27.66 28.06 15.74
C LYS A 16 -26.92 27.90 14.41
N GLU A 17 -26.42 28.99 13.84
CA GLU A 17 -25.63 28.93 12.60
C GLU A 17 -24.35 28.11 12.80
N ARG A 18 -23.69 28.27 13.94
CA ARG A 18 -22.47 27.53 14.27
C ARG A 18 -22.73 26.04 14.46
N ASP A 19 -23.80 25.68 15.15
CA ASP A 19 -24.18 24.28 15.32
C ASP A 19 -24.55 23.64 13.98
N ALA A 20 -25.29 24.36 13.13
CA ALA A 20 -25.55 23.93 11.75
C ALA A 20 -24.26 23.73 10.94
N LEU A 21 -23.29 24.65 11.06
CA LEU A 21 -21.98 24.52 10.42
C LEU A 21 -21.19 23.31 10.94
N ARG A 22 -21.17 23.07 12.25
CA ARG A 22 -20.50 21.88 12.84
C ARG A 22 -21.09 20.58 12.32
N GLU A 23 -22.42 20.49 12.25
CA GLU A 23 -23.11 19.32 11.69
C GLU A 23 -22.84 19.16 10.20
N HIS A 24 -22.84 20.25 9.44
CA HIS A 24 -22.51 20.21 8.02
C HIS A 24 -21.07 19.76 7.77
N LEU A 25 -20.10 20.25 8.56
CA LEU A 25 -18.69 19.82 8.49
C LEU A 25 -18.55 18.31 8.74
N ARG A 26 -19.25 17.77 9.74
CA ARG A 26 -19.28 16.32 10.01
C ARG A 26 -19.83 15.54 8.82
N ALA A 27 -20.92 16.00 8.23
CA ALA A 27 -21.53 15.37 7.06
C ALA A 27 -20.58 15.39 5.85
N LEU A 28 -19.94 16.53 5.57
CA LEU A 28 -18.97 16.68 4.48
C LEU A 28 -17.79 15.72 4.63
N VAL A 29 -17.18 15.65 5.81
CA VAL A 29 -16.02 14.78 6.04
C VAL A 29 -16.40 13.31 5.96
N ARG A 30 -17.60 12.94 6.46
CA ARG A 30 -18.12 11.58 6.29
C ARG A 30 -18.26 11.21 4.81
N VAL A 31 -18.81 12.09 3.98
CA VAL A 31 -18.94 11.87 2.53
C VAL A 31 -17.57 11.81 1.87
N GLY A 32 -16.67 12.76 2.18
CA GLY A 32 -15.32 12.80 1.62
C GLY A 32 -14.52 11.52 1.92
N LYS A 33 -14.62 10.96 3.13
CA LYS A 33 -13.98 9.67 3.46
C LYS A 33 -14.53 8.52 2.62
N ALA A 34 -15.85 8.48 2.40
CA ALA A 34 -16.47 7.48 1.55
C ALA A 34 -16.05 7.64 0.07
N GLU A 35 -15.83 8.88 -0.39
CA GLU A 35 -15.26 9.15 -1.71
C GLU A 35 -13.82 8.68 -1.83
N VAL A 36 -12.99 8.88 -0.79
CA VAL A 36 -11.62 8.32 -0.74
C VAL A 36 -11.65 6.80 -0.85
N ASP A 37 -12.56 6.12 -0.13
CA ASP A 37 -12.71 4.66 -0.22
C ASP A 37 -13.14 4.20 -1.63
N LYS A 38 -14.09 4.91 -2.24
CA LYS A 38 -14.52 4.64 -3.61
C LYS A 38 -13.35 4.80 -4.58
N LEU A 39 -12.57 5.87 -4.46
CA LEU A 39 -11.41 6.11 -5.31
C LEU A 39 -10.32 5.04 -5.09
N ALA A 40 -10.04 4.65 -3.85
CA ALA A 40 -9.09 3.59 -3.56
C ALA A 40 -9.49 2.26 -4.24
N ALA A 41 -10.78 1.90 -4.20
CA ALA A 41 -11.28 0.72 -4.89
C ALA A 41 -11.09 0.80 -6.42
N ILE A 42 -11.36 1.97 -7.02
CA ILE A 42 -11.14 2.22 -8.46
C ILE A 42 -9.65 2.07 -8.79
N ARG A 43 -8.77 2.69 -8.01
CA ARG A 43 -7.31 2.65 -8.24
C ARG A 43 -6.74 1.24 -8.09
N ARG A 44 -7.27 0.42 -7.17
CA ARG A 44 -6.90 -1.00 -7.06
C ARG A 44 -7.31 -1.78 -8.31
N ALA A 45 -8.51 -1.52 -8.84
CA ALA A 45 -8.96 -2.17 -10.07
C ALA A 45 -8.10 -1.76 -11.29
N GLU A 46 -7.76 -0.49 -11.40
CA GLU A 46 -6.85 0.02 -12.45
C GLU A 46 -5.46 -0.60 -12.34
N ALA A 47 -4.91 -0.73 -11.12
CA ALA A 47 -3.63 -1.41 -10.90
C ALA A 47 -3.66 -2.87 -11.38
N GLU A 48 -4.75 -3.60 -11.12
CA GLU A 48 -4.90 -4.97 -11.66
C GLU A 48 -5.02 -5.03 -13.18
N GLN A 49 -5.66 -4.03 -13.79
CA GLN A 49 -5.76 -3.94 -15.25
C GLN A 49 -4.39 -3.71 -15.88
N GLU A 50 -3.58 -2.80 -15.33
CA GLU A 50 -2.22 -2.54 -15.80
C GLU A 50 -1.31 -3.77 -15.61
N LEU A 51 -1.36 -4.42 -14.44
CA LEU A 51 -0.65 -5.69 -14.22
C LEU A 51 -1.11 -6.78 -15.19
N SER A 52 -2.39 -6.83 -15.54
CA SER A 52 -2.88 -7.83 -16.49
C SER A 52 -2.45 -7.53 -17.92
N ARG A 53 -2.39 -6.25 -18.28
CA ARG A 53 -1.95 -5.79 -19.62
C ARG A 53 -0.47 -6.10 -19.85
N GLU A 54 0.38 -5.72 -18.90
CA GLU A 54 1.84 -5.92 -18.99
C GLU A 54 2.19 -7.40 -19.14
N PHE A 55 1.75 -8.21 -18.16
CA PHE A 55 2.11 -9.63 -18.13
C PHE A 55 1.48 -10.43 -19.27
N LYS A 56 0.32 -10.02 -19.80
CA LYS A 56 -0.28 -10.69 -20.97
C LYS A 56 0.59 -10.56 -22.22
N ALA A 57 1.12 -9.35 -22.48
CA ALA A 57 1.98 -9.12 -23.65
C ALA A 57 3.26 -9.96 -23.56
N GLU A 58 3.86 -10.02 -22.38
CA GLU A 58 5.07 -10.81 -22.13
C GLU A 58 4.82 -12.33 -22.19
N ASP A 59 3.69 -12.80 -21.64
CA ASP A 59 3.27 -14.20 -21.69
C ASP A 59 3.09 -14.69 -23.14
N GLU A 60 2.52 -13.84 -24.01
CA GLU A 60 2.35 -14.14 -25.44
C GLU A 60 3.70 -14.24 -26.15
N LEU A 61 4.60 -13.27 -25.96
CA LEU A 61 5.96 -13.30 -26.52
C LEU A 61 6.76 -14.53 -26.05
N CYS A 62 6.73 -14.82 -24.75
CA CYS A 62 7.41 -16.01 -24.20
C CYS A 62 6.81 -17.32 -24.73
N ARG A 63 5.50 -17.37 -24.98
CA ARG A 63 4.85 -18.57 -25.54
C ARG A 63 5.34 -18.86 -26.95
N ASP A 64 5.47 -17.84 -27.79
CA ASP A 64 5.95 -18.00 -29.16
C ASP A 64 7.41 -18.45 -29.20
N LEU A 65 8.27 -17.87 -28.36
CA LEU A 65 9.68 -18.29 -28.25
C LEU A 65 9.81 -19.74 -27.75
N VAL A 66 8.99 -20.14 -26.78
CA VAL A 66 8.95 -21.52 -26.30
C VAL A 66 8.50 -22.47 -27.41
N ARG A 67 7.49 -22.10 -28.19
CA ARG A 67 7.05 -22.91 -29.33
C ARG A 67 8.17 -23.08 -30.36
N ILE A 68 8.86 -22.01 -30.74
CA ILE A 68 9.97 -22.05 -31.70
C ILE A 68 11.11 -22.95 -31.19
N ALA A 69 11.48 -22.81 -29.91
CA ALA A 69 12.54 -23.62 -29.32
C ALA A 69 12.15 -25.11 -29.22
N ASP A 70 10.88 -25.41 -28.96
CA ASP A 70 10.37 -26.79 -28.88
C ASP A 70 10.35 -27.44 -30.27
N GLU A 71 9.90 -26.71 -31.29
CA GLU A 71 9.95 -27.14 -32.70
C GLU A 71 11.39 -27.43 -33.15
N ALA A 72 12.35 -26.57 -32.78
CA ALA A 72 13.76 -26.78 -33.10
C ALA A 72 14.35 -28.00 -32.36
N ALA A 73 14.03 -28.18 -31.08
CA ALA A 73 14.46 -29.34 -30.30
C ALA A 73 13.87 -30.65 -30.85
N SER A 74 12.59 -30.65 -31.21
CA SER A 74 11.91 -31.80 -31.82
C SER A 74 12.53 -32.17 -33.17
N THR A 75 12.83 -31.17 -34.01
CA THR A 75 13.50 -31.39 -35.31
C THR A 75 14.89 -32.00 -35.12
N ALA A 76 15.66 -31.48 -34.16
CA ALA A 76 16.99 -32.01 -33.84
C ALA A 76 16.92 -33.43 -33.26
N ASP A 77 15.94 -33.73 -32.39
CA ASP A 77 15.72 -35.06 -31.83
C ASP A 77 15.35 -36.08 -32.92
N ALA A 78 14.52 -35.69 -33.89
CA ALA A 78 14.14 -36.53 -35.02
C ALA A 78 15.34 -36.90 -35.91
N GLU A 79 16.20 -35.92 -36.23
CA GLU A 79 17.43 -36.20 -37.00
C GLU A 79 18.41 -37.06 -36.20
N LEU A 80 18.53 -36.84 -34.90
CA LEU A 80 19.34 -37.67 -34.01
C LEU A 80 18.84 -39.12 -33.97
N ALA A 81 17.52 -39.32 -33.88
CA ALA A 81 16.89 -40.63 -33.92
C ALA A 81 17.19 -41.34 -35.25
N ARG A 82 17.05 -40.64 -36.39
CA ARG A 82 17.39 -41.16 -37.72
C ARG A 82 18.84 -41.62 -37.80
N ARG A 83 19.79 -40.80 -37.35
CA ARG A 83 21.23 -41.14 -37.35
C ARG A 83 21.58 -42.29 -36.40
N CYS A 84 20.92 -42.39 -35.24
CA CYS A 84 21.10 -43.50 -34.32
C CYS A 84 20.66 -44.82 -34.95
N GLN A 85 19.52 -44.80 -35.64
CA GLN A 85 19.00 -45.96 -36.37
C GLN A 85 19.97 -46.40 -37.49
N GLU A 86 20.50 -45.47 -38.28
CA GLU A 86 21.50 -45.76 -39.33
C GLU A 86 22.78 -46.41 -38.78
N ARG A 87 23.14 -46.13 -37.52
CA ARG A 87 24.31 -46.69 -36.84
C ARG A 87 24.01 -47.97 -36.06
N GLY A 88 22.78 -48.48 -36.11
CA GLY A 88 22.37 -49.68 -35.39
C GLY A 88 22.22 -49.49 -33.87
N ILE A 89 22.16 -48.24 -33.40
CA ILE A 89 21.88 -47.95 -31.99
C ILE A 89 20.40 -48.21 -31.73
N ARG A 90 20.10 -49.03 -30.72
CA ARG A 90 18.72 -49.32 -30.30
C ARG A 90 18.06 -48.07 -29.75
N GLU A 91 16.76 -47.91 -29.99
CA GLU A 91 15.97 -46.76 -29.52
C GLU A 91 16.10 -46.51 -28.00
N SER A 92 16.23 -47.56 -27.19
CA SER A 92 16.40 -47.44 -25.74
C SER A 92 17.74 -46.83 -25.30
N PHE A 93 18.74 -46.83 -26.19
CA PHE A 93 20.08 -46.29 -25.94
C PHE A 93 20.33 -44.97 -26.69
N ARG A 94 19.35 -44.47 -27.45
CA ARG A 94 19.55 -43.22 -28.17
C ARG A 94 19.55 -42.02 -27.21
N PRO A 95 20.45 -41.04 -27.40
CA PRO A 95 20.31 -39.75 -26.75
C PRO A 95 19.01 -39.06 -27.18
N ARG A 96 18.43 -38.27 -26.28
CA ARG A 96 17.23 -37.45 -26.54
C ARG A 96 17.54 -35.98 -26.35
N ILE A 97 17.00 -35.16 -27.25
CA ILE A 97 16.99 -33.72 -27.11
C ILE A 97 15.59 -33.33 -26.65
N GLN A 98 15.53 -32.65 -25.51
CA GLN A 98 14.32 -32.05 -24.98
C GLN A 98 14.63 -30.62 -24.60
N MET A 99 13.70 -29.71 -24.91
CA MET A 99 13.80 -28.34 -24.46
C MET A 99 13.03 -28.19 -23.15
N TYR A 100 13.71 -27.61 -22.15
CA TYR A 100 13.08 -27.16 -20.92
C TYR A 100 13.55 -25.75 -20.62
N MET A 101 12.61 -24.87 -20.28
CA MET A 101 12.91 -23.53 -19.79
C MET A 101 12.91 -23.57 -18.26
N SER A 102 14.10 -23.51 -17.66
CA SER A 102 14.27 -23.49 -16.20
C SER A 102 13.83 -22.17 -15.57
N ASN A 103 13.78 -21.08 -16.34
CA ASN A 103 13.27 -19.77 -15.93
C ASN A 103 12.90 -18.98 -17.20
N ARG A 104 11.67 -18.44 -17.35
CA ARG A 104 11.36 -17.54 -18.49
C ARG A 104 11.77 -16.08 -18.20
N GLY A 105 12.84 -15.90 -17.43
CA GLY A 105 13.19 -14.61 -16.84
C GLY A 105 12.22 -14.16 -15.74
N ASP A 106 12.41 -12.91 -15.26
CA ASP A 106 11.56 -12.26 -14.24
C ASP A 106 10.06 -12.25 -14.60
N ASN A 107 9.72 -12.44 -15.88
CA ASN A 107 8.37 -12.37 -16.40
C ASN A 107 7.57 -13.68 -16.24
N SER A 108 8.24 -14.82 -15.99
CA SER A 108 7.53 -16.06 -15.57
C SER A 108 7.13 -16.10 -14.10
N TYR A 109 7.50 -15.08 -13.35
CA TYR A 109 7.36 -15.10 -11.91
C TYR A 109 5.93 -14.69 -11.51
N SER A 110 5.03 -15.67 -11.44
CA SER A 110 3.80 -15.56 -10.63
C SER A 110 4.06 -14.91 -9.26
N PRO A 111 5.20 -15.17 -8.57
CA PRO A 111 5.54 -14.43 -7.35
C PRO A 111 5.83 -12.94 -7.59
N ARG A 112 6.47 -12.53 -8.70
CA ARG A 112 6.73 -11.12 -9.00
C ARG A 112 5.43 -10.34 -9.22
N ARG A 113 4.48 -10.90 -9.99
CA ARG A 113 3.14 -10.30 -10.15
C ARG A 113 2.43 -10.18 -8.80
N ALA A 114 2.55 -11.18 -7.94
CA ALA A 114 1.99 -11.14 -6.59
C ALA A 114 2.65 -10.07 -5.70
N GLU A 115 3.96 -9.91 -5.76
CA GLU A 115 4.68 -8.87 -5.02
C GLU A 115 4.32 -7.46 -5.52
N LEU A 116 4.26 -7.25 -6.84
CA LEU A 116 3.83 -5.96 -7.42
C LEU A 116 2.39 -5.62 -7.03
N ARG A 117 1.49 -6.60 -7.04
CA ARG A 117 0.11 -6.44 -6.55
C ARG A 117 0.08 -6.01 -5.08
N LYS A 118 0.82 -6.70 -4.21
CA LYS A 118 0.90 -6.36 -2.78
C LYS A 118 1.42 -4.94 -2.58
N LEU A 119 2.46 -4.56 -3.32
CA LEU A 119 3.04 -3.22 -3.26
C LEU A 119 2.02 -2.15 -3.69
N ALA A 120 1.33 -2.37 -4.81
CA ALA A 120 0.31 -1.44 -5.30
C ALA A 120 -0.83 -1.26 -4.28
N ILE A 121 -1.34 -2.37 -3.71
CA ILE A 121 -2.37 -2.32 -2.67
C ILE A 121 -1.85 -1.55 -1.44
N ALA A 122 -0.68 -1.88 -0.92
CA ALA A 122 -0.10 -1.21 0.24
C ALA A 122 0.06 0.29 0.02
N HIS A 123 0.50 0.69 -1.18
CA HIS A 123 0.64 2.09 -1.54
C HIS A 123 -0.71 2.82 -1.61
N ILE A 124 -1.72 2.22 -2.26
CA ILE A 124 -3.07 2.79 -2.33
C ILE A 124 -3.70 2.91 -0.94
N ASP A 125 -3.47 1.93 -0.07
CA ASP A 125 -3.99 1.92 1.30
C ASP A 125 -3.36 3.03 2.14
N ALA A 126 -2.06 3.27 1.98
CA ALA A 126 -1.36 4.37 2.62
C ALA A 126 -1.91 5.73 2.13
N MET A 127 -2.07 5.91 0.82
CA MET A 127 -2.66 7.12 0.23
C MET A 127 -4.09 7.37 0.73
N ALA A 128 -4.90 6.31 0.83
CA ALA A 128 -6.27 6.42 1.32
C ALA A 128 -6.31 6.79 2.81
N ALA A 129 -5.44 6.20 3.63
CA ALA A 129 -5.32 6.56 5.04
C ALA A 129 -4.90 8.02 5.22
N GLU A 130 -3.90 8.48 4.45
CA GLU A 130 -3.46 9.87 4.44
C GLU A 130 -4.56 10.84 4.03
N GLY A 131 -5.29 10.55 2.94
CA GLY A 131 -6.40 11.39 2.49
C GLY A 131 -7.53 11.49 3.51
N LYS A 132 -7.88 10.38 4.18
CA LYS A 132 -8.88 10.38 5.26
C LYS A 132 -8.41 11.18 6.47
N TYR A 133 -7.15 11.02 6.86
CA TYR A 133 -6.56 11.79 7.96
C TYR A 133 -6.56 13.30 7.64
N ALA A 134 -6.21 13.69 6.41
CA ALA A 134 -6.26 15.09 5.99
C ALA A 134 -7.68 15.69 6.12
N LEU A 135 -8.72 14.93 5.76
CA LEU A 135 -10.11 15.37 5.95
C LEU A 135 -10.48 15.52 7.43
N GLU A 136 -10.07 14.58 8.28
CA GLU A 136 -10.30 14.67 9.73
C GLU A 136 -9.58 15.86 10.35
N LYS A 137 -8.31 16.04 9.98
CA LYS A 137 -7.49 17.17 10.46
C LYS A 137 -8.13 18.49 10.05
N TRP A 138 -8.53 18.62 8.79
CA TRP A 138 -9.25 19.79 8.30
C TRP A 138 -10.56 20.02 9.06
N GLN A 139 -11.32 18.97 9.37
CA GLN A 139 -12.54 19.08 10.17
C GLN A 139 -12.27 19.67 11.55
N VAL A 140 -11.25 19.14 12.24
CA VAL A 140 -10.86 19.59 13.59
C VAL A 140 -10.41 21.04 13.55
N ASP A 141 -9.61 21.43 12.55
CA ASP A 141 -9.13 22.81 12.40
C ASP A 141 -10.28 23.79 12.16
N ARG A 142 -11.24 23.44 11.31
CA ARG A 142 -12.43 24.27 11.08
C ARG A 142 -13.33 24.34 12.33
N GLN A 143 -13.45 23.25 13.08
CA GLN A 143 -14.20 23.25 14.35
C GLN A 143 -13.49 24.09 15.43
N ALA A 144 -12.16 24.08 15.46
CA ALA A 144 -11.35 24.94 16.31
C ALA A 144 -11.57 26.43 15.98
N GLU A 145 -11.57 26.81 14.70
CA GLU A 145 -11.89 28.17 14.26
C GLU A 145 -13.30 28.61 14.70
N LEU A 146 -14.30 27.73 14.57
CA LEU A 146 -15.66 28.00 15.03
C LEU A 146 -15.76 28.15 16.57
N LEU A 147 -14.91 27.47 17.33
CA LEU A 147 -14.85 27.56 18.79
C LEU A 147 -14.11 28.84 19.25
N GLY A 148 -12.98 29.18 18.60
CA GLY A 148 -12.15 30.32 18.99
C GLY A 148 -12.87 31.66 18.97
N GLY A 149 -13.84 31.86 18.08
CA GLY A 149 -14.67 33.07 18.03
C GLY A 149 -15.65 33.25 19.21
N VAL A 150 -15.69 32.32 20.15
CA VAL A 150 -16.76 32.19 21.16
C VAL A 150 -16.22 32.06 22.56
N LEU A 151 -15.02 31.51 22.73
CA LEU A 151 -14.38 31.42 24.03
C LEU A 151 -14.11 32.84 24.54
N GLN A 152 -14.98 33.36 25.40
CA GLN A 152 -14.90 34.71 25.97
C GLN A 152 -14.03 34.76 27.24
N SER A 153 -13.92 33.65 27.98
CA SER A 153 -13.11 33.59 29.19
C SER A 153 -11.67 33.21 28.87
N SER A 154 -10.72 33.86 29.55
CA SER A 154 -9.29 33.55 29.47
C SER A 154 -8.98 32.12 29.89
N GLU A 155 -9.73 31.59 30.87
CA GLU A 155 -9.63 30.20 31.32
C GLU A 155 -9.99 29.21 30.20
N ALA A 156 -11.07 29.46 29.45
CA ALA A 156 -11.49 28.57 28.37
C ALA A 156 -10.56 28.65 27.15
N GLN A 157 -10.01 29.83 26.86
CA GLN A 157 -8.97 30.00 25.84
C GLN A 157 -7.66 29.29 26.23
N GLY A 158 -7.24 29.41 27.50
CA GLY A 158 -6.06 28.75 28.02
C GLY A 158 -6.18 27.23 28.01
N PHE A 159 -7.33 26.69 28.41
CA PHE A 159 -7.62 25.26 28.31
C PHE A 159 -7.52 24.77 26.86
N PHE A 160 -8.12 25.49 25.91
CA PHE A 160 -8.08 25.13 24.48
C PHE A 160 -6.65 25.14 23.92
N ALA A 161 -5.82 26.10 24.31
CA ALA A 161 -4.41 26.18 23.91
C ALA A 161 -3.52 25.10 24.54
N SER A 162 -3.95 24.48 25.65
CA SER A 162 -3.19 23.44 26.37
C SER A 162 -3.31 22.03 25.78
N LEU A 163 -4.14 21.85 24.74
CA LEU A 163 -4.35 20.55 24.12
C LEU A 163 -3.05 20.01 23.49
N PRO A 164 -2.65 18.76 23.78
CA PRO A 164 -1.39 18.20 23.30
C PRO A 164 -1.43 17.93 21.79
N THR A 165 -0.27 18.08 21.12
CA THR A 165 -0.12 17.69 19.71
C THR A 165 0.29 16.22 19.59
N ALA A 166 0.03 15.61 18.44
CA ALA A 166 0.46 14.23 18.16
C ALA A 166 1.99 14.06 18.30
N GLU A 167 2.77 15.05 17.87
CA GLU A 167 4.24 15.07 18.01
C GLU A 167 4.68 15.14 19.47
N THR A 168 3.91 15.81 20.32
CA THR A 168 4.17 15.85 21.78
C THR A 168 3.85 14.49 22.42
N LEU A 169 2.81 13.81 21.95
CA LEU A 169 2.41 12.48 22.44
C LEU A 169 3.28 11.35 21.89
N LEU A 170 3.87 11.53 20.72
CA LEU A 170 4.70 10.54 20.02
C LEU A 170 5.95 11.21 19.41
N PRO A 171 6.93 11.61 20.25
CA PRO A 171 8.13 12.26 19.76
C PRO A 171 8.98 11.31 18.90
N PRO A 172 9.72 11.84 17.91
CA PRO A 172 10.61 11.02 17.09
C PRO A 172 11.66 10.33 17.96
N LEU A 173 11.87 9.04 17.75
CA LEU A 173 12.91 8.29 18.42
C LEU A 173 14.28 8.71 17.89
N THR A 174 15.18 9.06 18.80
CA THR A 174 16.61 9.26 18.51
C THR A 174 17.33 7.92 18.45
N LEU A 175 18.47 7.86 17.74
CA LEU A 175 19.30 6.65 17.69
C LEU A 175 19.71 6.18 19.10
N ALA A 176 20.04 7.09 20.01
CA ALA A 176 20.37 6.76 21.39
C ALA A 176 19.21 6.09 22.15
N GLN A 177 17.96 6.50 21.89
CA GLN A 177 16.77 5.87 22.47
C GLN A 177 16.52 4.48 21.86
N ILE A 178 16.81 4.30 20.57
CA ILE A 178 16.72 3.00 19.90
C ILE A 178 17.75 2.02 20.49
N ASP A 179 18.99 2.46 20.68
CA ASP A 179 20.07 1.65 21.27
C ASP A 179 19.76 1.24 22.73
N ALA A 180 19.16 2.15 23.50
CA ALA A 180 18.71 1.89 24.87
C ALA A 180 17.57 0.84 24.94
N LEU A 181 16.72 0.77 23.90
CA LEU A 181 15.68 -0.26 23.79
C LEU A 181 16.31 -1.64 23.49
N ALA A 182 17.35 -1.70 22.66
CA ALA A 182 18.05 -2.94 22.33
C ALA A 182 18.82 -3.56 23.50
N THR A 183 19.22 -2.73 24.47
CA THR A 183 19.92 -3.14 25.70
C THR A 183 18.97 -3.33 26.89
N SER A 184 17.68 -3.00 26.75
CA SER A 184 16.68 -3.16 27.81
C SER A 184 16.30 -4.64 28.02
N PRO A 185 16.42 -5.20 29.24
CA PRO A 185 16.20 -6.63 29.51
C PRO A 185 14.80 -7.17 29.18
N GLY A 186 13.80 -6.29 29.02
CA GLY A 186 12.39 -6.65 28.79
C GLY A 186 11.88 -6.50 27.35
N LEU A 187 12.67 -5.94 26.44
CA LEU A 187 12.28 -5.68 25.05
C LEU A 187 13.16 -6.48 24.10
N ARG A 188 12.92 -7.79 24.03
CA ARG A 188 13.49 -8.63 22.97
C ARG A 188 12.53 -8.66 21.78
N LEU A 189 13.04 -8.35 20.60
CA LEU A 189 12.33 -8.62 19.35
C LEU A 189 12.06 -10.12 19.26
N VAL A 190 10.79 -10.52 19.42
CA VAL A 190 10.36 -11.89 19.17
C VAL A 190 10.35 -12.08 17.66
N ASN A 191 11.49 -12.46 17.10
CA ASN A 191 11.54 -12.90 15.72
C ASN A 191 10.64 -14.13 15.59
N GLY A 192 9.53 -13.98 14.87
CA GLY A 192 8.57 -15.03 14.60
C GLY A 192 9.17 -16.15 13.76
N LYS A 193 9.89 -17.07 14.39
CA LYS A 193 10.10 -18.44 13.94
C LYS A 193 10.41 -19.29 15.18
N ARG A 194 9.37 -19.83 15.82
CA ARG A 194 9.53 -20.83 16.87
C ARG A 194 9.92 -22.15 16.19
N ALA A 195 11.19 -22.26 15.79
CA ALA A 195 11.79 -23.53 15.43
C ALA A 195 12.13 -24.26 16.73
N ALA A 196 11.80 -25.54 16.72
CA ALA A 196 12.00 -26.52 17.78
C ALA A 196 13.35 -26.37 18.48
N ASP A 197 13.32 -26.32 19.82
CA ASP A 197 14.37 -26.84 20.69
C ASP A 197 13.80 -26.91 22.11
N ASN A 198 13.42 -28.14 22.49
CA ASN A 198 13.52 -28.71 23.84
C ASN A 198 12.62 -29.97 23.91
N ALA A 199 13.14 -31.08 23.40
CA ALA A 199 12.68 -32.41 23.78
C ALA A 199 13.78 -33.45 23.54
N THR A 200 14.91 -33.30 24.23
CA THR A 200 15.78 -34.43 24.58
C THR A 200 16.39 -34.14 25.94
N ASP A 201 15.63 -34.43 27.00
CA ASP A 201 16.22 -34.92 28.24
C ASP A 201 15.15 -35.64 29.08
N THR A 202 15.04 -36.96 28.91
CA THR A 202 14.62 -37.92 29.95
C THR A 202 14.72 -39.33 29.36
N SER A 203 15.85 -39.98 29.64
CA SER A 203 16.04 -41.39 30.06
C SER A 203 17.38 -41.93 29.59
#